data_AF-A0A292S059-F1
#
_entry.id   AF-A0A292S059-F1
#
_cell.length_a   1.000
_cell.length_b   1.000
_cell.length_c   1.000
_cell.angle_alpha   90.00
_cell.angle_beta   90.00
_cell.angle_gamma   90.00
#
_symmetry.space_group_name_H-M   'P 1'
#
loop_
_entity.id
_entity.type
_entity.pdbx_description
1 polymer ?
#
loop_
_entity_poly.entity_id
_entity_poly.type
_entity_poly.pdbx_seq_one_letter_code
_entity_poly.pdbx_strand_id
1 'polypeptide(L)'
;KEEIKSYKLLLNRVRPSLIKSNEMMGVDDVVEILSCPLVGIIPEDTGIITSTNKGEPIVNDENALAGKAYRNVAQRILGEEVPFLDLDEPKGFMAKIKNAFAKLKAKV
;
A
#
# COMPACT_ATOMS: atom_id res chain seq x y z
N LYS A 1 28.90 -19.34 6.53
CA LYS A 1 27.55 -18.80 6.22
C LYS A 1 27.42 -17.52 7.03
N GLU A 2 27.26 -16.37 6.39
CA GLU A 2 26.97 -15.15 7.15
C GLU A 2 25.58 -15.28 7.78
N GLU A 3 25.49 -15.07 9.09
CA GLU A 3 24.21 -15.03 9.80
C GLU A 3 23.47 -13.74 9.44
N ILE A 4 22.20 -13.86 9.07
CA ILE A 4 21.33 -12.71 8.81
C ILE A 4 21.09 -12.00 10.15
N LYS A 5 21.73 -10.85 10.35
CA LYS A 5 21.64 -10.07 11.60
C LYS A 5 20.31 -9.35 11.77
N SER A 6 19.65 -8.99 10.67
CA SER A 6 18.38 -8.27 10.68
C SER A 6 17.65 -8.42 9.35
N TYR A 7 16.33 -8.48 9.40
CA TYR A 7 15.48 -8.51 8.21
C TYR A 7 14.23 -7.65 8.44
N LYS A 8 13.64 -7.17 7.35
CA LYS A 8 12.39 -6.39 7.33
C LYS A 8 11.46 -6.98 6.27
N LEU A 9 10.16 -6.88 6.50
CA LEU A 9 9.13 -7.43 5.63
C LEU A 9 8.58 -6.37 4.67
N LEU A 10 8.54 -6.72 3.39
CA LEU A 10 7.76 -6.00 2.38
C LEU A 10 6.68 -6.94 1.85
N LEU A 11 5.42 -6.60 2.11
CA LEU A 11 4.29 -7.34 1.55
C LEU A 11 3.93 -6.77 0.18
N ASN A 12 3.91 -7.64 -0.82
CA ASN A 12 3.61 -7.27 -2.19
C ASN A 12 2.27 -7.86 -2.64
N ARG A 13 1.67 -7.24 -3.66
CA ARG A 13 0.39 -7.64 -4.27
C ARG A 13 -0.75 -7.74 -3.25
N VAL A 14 -0.77 -6.84 -2.29
CA VAL A 14 -1.85 -6.77 -1.30
C VAL A 14 -3.14 -6.32 -1.97
N ARG A 15 -4.22 -7.06 -1.73
CA ARG A 15 -5.57 -6.76 -2.20
C ARG A 15 -6.51 -6.55 -1.01
N PRO A 16 -6.75 -5.29 -0.60
CA PRO A 16 -7.57 -4.98 0.58
C PRO A 16 -8.97 -5.60 0.51
N SER A 17 -9.57 -5.66 -0.68
CA SER A 17 -10.89 -6.27 -0.87
C SER A 17 -10.90 -7.77 -0.52
N LEU A 18 -9.83 -8.50 -0.86
CA LEU A 18 -9.73 -9.93 -0.54
C LEU A 18 -9.38 -10.17 0.93
N ILE A 19 -8.65 -9.24 1.56
CA ILE A 19 -8.41 -9.30 3.00
C ILE A 19 -9.75 -9.13 3.74
N LYS A 20 -10.56 -8.13 3.33
CA LYS A 20 -11.87 -7.88 3.92
C LYS A 20 -12.87 -9.01 3.72
N SER A 21 -12.78 -9.75 2.62
CA SER A 21 -13.62 -10.94 2.38
C SER A 21 -13.06 -12.22 3.02
N ASN A 22 -11.97 -12.15 3.78
CA ASN A 22 -11.24 -13.30 4.34
C ASN A 22 -10.73 -14.30 3.29
N GLU A 23 -10.58 -13.87 2.04
CA GLU A 23 -9.99 -14.66 0.94
C GLU A 23 -8.46 -14.48 0.86
N MET A 24 -7.92 -13.52 1.60
CA MET A 24 -6.49 -13.25 1.74
C MET A 24 -6.15 -12.97 3.21
N MET A 25 -4.99 -13.44 3.66
CA MET A 25 -4.49 -13.18 5.02
C MET A 25 -4.21 -11.68 5.23
N GLY A 26 -4.52 -11.18 6.43
CA GLY A 26 -4.28 -9.78 6.80
C GLY A 26 -2.79 -9.45 6.91
N VAL A 27 -2.46 -8.17 6.78
CA VAL A 27 -1.07 -7.70 6.94
C VAL A 27 -0.55 -7.96 8.34
N ASP A 28 -1.37 -7.68 9.36
CA ASP A 28 -0.99 -7.83 10.77
C ASP A 28 -0.73 -9.30 11.13
N ASP A 29 -1.56 -10.22 10.63
CA ASP A 29 -1.37 -11.67 10.82
C ASP A 29 -0.03 -12.15 10.27
N VAL A 30 0.37 -11.67 9.09
CA VAL A 30 1.66 -12.04 8.49
C VAL A 30 2.83 -11.49 9.31
N VAL A 31 2.71 -10.26 9.80
CA VAL A 31 3.73 -9.64 10.66
C VAL A 31 3.89 -10.42 11.96
N GLU A 32 2.80 -10.87 12.57
CA GLU A 32 2.82 -11.69 13.79
C GLU A 32 3.50 -13.04 13.54
N ILE A 33 3.06 -13.78 12.51
CA ILE A 33 3.58 -15.11 12.18
C ILE A 33 5.07 -15.06 11.86
N LEU A 34 5.49 -14.08 11.06
CA LEU A 34 6.89 -13.96 10.64
C LEU A 34 7.75 -13.21 11.66
N SER A 35 7.15 -12.61 12.70
CA SER A 35 7.83 -11.90 13.78
C SER A 35 8.89 -10.91 13.27
N CYS A 36 8.52 -10.09 12.29
CA CYS A 36 9.45 -9.19 11.63
C CYS A 36 8.90 -7.80 11.33
N PRO A 37 9.75 -6.76 11.42
CA PRO A 37 9.30 -5.39 11.22
C PRO A 37 8.88 -5.16 9.77
N LEU A 38 7.69 -4.59 9.59
CA LEU A 38 7.16 -4.22 8.29
C LEU A 38 7.82 -2.94 7.78
N VAL A 39 8.38 -2.97 6.57
CA VAL A 39 8.92 -1.78 5.87
C VAL A 39 7.96 -1.25 4.80
N GLY A 40 7.07 -2.10 4.29
CA GLY A 40 6.26 -1.75 3.13
C GLY A 40 5.06 -2.66 2.87
N ILE A 41 4.03 -2.05 2.32
CA ILE A 41 2.88 -2.74 1.73
C ILE A 41 2.72 -2.19 0.31
N ILE A 42 2.83 -3.05 -0.68
CA ILE A 42 2.64 -2.70 -2.09
C ILE A 42 1.31 -3.30 -2.54
N PRO A 43 0.33 -2.47 -2.93
CA PRO A 43 -0.95 -2.96 -3.42
C PRO A 43 -0.78 -3.64 -4.79
N GLU A 44 -1.68 -4.55 -5.14
CA GLU A 44 -1.76 -5.03 -6.52
C GLU A 44 -2.12 -3.87 -7.47
N ASP A 45 -1.32 -3.71 -8.54
CA ASP A 45 -1.45 -2.63 -9.49
C ASP A 45 -1.13 -3.15 -10.90
N THR A 46 -2.09 -3.02 -11.82
CA THR A 46 -1.92 -3.44 -13.22
C THR A 46 -0.86 -2.60 -13.95
N GLY A 47 -0.59 -1.38 -13.49
CA GLY A 47 0.45 -0.51 -14.02
C GLY A 47 1.84 -1.12 -13.94
N ILE A 48 2.10 -2.01 -12.97
CA ILE A 48 3.38 -2.74 -12.85
C ILE A 48 3.64 -3.60 -14.10
N ILE A 49 2.61 -4.25 -14.65
CA ILE A 49 2.74 -5.08 -15.85
C ILE A 49 3.10 -4.20 -17.05
N THR A 50 2.38 -3.09 -17.23
CA THR A 50 2.64 -2.14 -18.30
C THR A 50 4.02 -1.51 -18.20
N SER A 51 4.43 -1.10 -17.00
CA SER A 51 5.73 -0.46 -16.76
C SER A 51 6.89 -1.44 -17.04
N THR A 52 6.73 -2.69 -16.61
CA THR A 52 7.70 -3.78 -16.88
C THR A 52 7.88 -4.00 -18.38
N ASN A 53 6.79 -4.07 -19.15
CA ASN A 53 6.86 -4.25 -20.60
C ASN A 53 7.47 -3.05 -21.34
N LYS A 54 7.32 -1.83 -20.79
CA LYS A 54 7.94 -0.62 -21.35
C LYS A 54 9.42 -0.46 -20.99
N GLY A 55 9.92 -1.20 -20.01
CA GLY A 55 11.26 -0.99 -19.45
C GLY A 55 11.35 0.27 -18.58
N GLU A 56 10.21 0.81 -18.13
CA GLU A 56 10.14 2.00 -17.28
C GLU A 56 9.67 1.62 -15.87
N PRO A 57 10.36 2.01 -14.79
CA PRO A 57 9.92 1.71 -13.43
C PRO A 57 8.59 2.39 -13.07
N ILE A 58 7.67 1.65 -12.44
CA ILE A 58 6.36 2.17 -11.98
C ILE A 58 6.48 3.36 -11.01
N VAL A 59 7.61 3.50 -10.31
CA VAL A 59 7.88 4.61 -9.39
C VAL A 59 7.95 5.98 -10.08
N ASN A 60 8.14 6.00 -11.39
CA ASN A 60 8.15 7.23 -12.19
C ASN A 60 6.73 7.75 -12.48
N ASP A 61 5.70 6.91 -12.36
CA ASP A 61 4.31 7.34 -12.48
C ASP A 61 3.83 7.92 -11.15
N GLU A 62 3.62 9.24 -11.12
CA GLU A 62 3.18 9.93 -9.91
C GLU A 62 1.75 9.57 -9.49
N ASN A 63 0.93 9.08 -10.42
CA ASN A 63 -0.45 8.69 -10.17
C ASN A 63 -0.59 7.22 -9.75
N ALA A 64 0.45 6.41 -9.98
CA ALA A 64 0.45 5.00 -9.61
C ALA A 64 0.53 4.84 -8.08
N LEU A 65 -0.46 4.16 -7.50
CA LEU A 65 -0.49 3.91 -6.06
C LEU A 65 0.67 2.99 -5.65
N ALA A 66 0.99 1.97 -6.46
CA ALA A 66 2.17 1.15 -6.24
C ALA A 66 3.47 1.95 -6.34
N GLY A 67 3.56 2.90 -7.28
CA GLY A 67 4.70 3.80 -7.42
C GLY A 67 4.91 4.65 -6.16
N LYS A 68 3.84 5.24 -5.61
CA LYS A 68 3.87 5.94 -4.32
C LYS A 68 4.27 4.99 -3.17
N ALA A 69 3.73 3.77 -3.14
CA ALA A 69 4.05 2.79 -2.11
C ALA A 69 5.54 2.46 -2.07
N TYR A 70 6.14 2.17 -3.23
CA TYR A 70 7.58 1.90 -3.35
C TYR A 70 8.44 3.10 -2.94
N ARG A 71 8.04 4.34 -3.26
CA ARG A 71 8.75 5.54 -2.79
C ARG A 71 8.74 5.66 -1.27
N ASN A 72 7.59 5.45 -0.63
CA ASN A 72 7.50 5.44 0.84
C ASN A 72 8.38 4.33 1.46
N VAL A 73 8.47 3.16 0.82
CA VAL A 73 9.37 2.09 1.27
C VAL A 73 10.82 2.52 1.19
N ALA A 74 11.24 3.12 0.08
CA ALA A 74 12.61 3.62 -0.08
C ALA A 74 12.96 4.64 1.00
N GLN A 75 12.06 5.57 1.31
CA GLN A 75 12.21 6.53 2.40
C GLN A 75 12.36 5.84 3.77
N ARG A 76 11.55 4.83 4.09
CA ARG A 76 11.71 4.05 5.34
C ARG A 76 13.01 3.26 5.41
N ILE A 77 13.52 2.78 4.26
CA ILE A 77 14.84 2.13 4.19
C ILE A 77 15.94 3.14 4.52
N LEU A 78 15.79 4.39 4.07
CA LEU A 78 16.70 5.50 4.36
C LEU A 78 16.56 6.04 5.80
N GLY A 79 15.59 5.56 6.57
CA GLY A 79 15.38 5.92 7.98
C GLY A 79 14.32 6.98 8.22
N GLU A 80 13.57 7.40 7.20
CA GLU A 80 12.47 8.36 7.35
C GLU A 80 11.22 7.69 7.93
N GLU A 81 10.52 8.38 8.83
CA GLU A 81 9.22 7.95 9.34
C GLU A 81 8.10 8.41 8.39
N VAL A 82 7.69 7.50 7.50
CA VAL A 82 6.61 7.75 6.54
C VAL A 82 5.39 6.91 6.91
N PRO A 83 4.17 7.47 6.98
CA PRO A 83 2.94 6.71 7.20
C PRO A 83 2.68 5.67 6.10
N PHE A 84 2.15 4.50 6.47
CA PHE A 84 1.68 3.53 5.49
C PHE A 84 0.52 4.12 4.67
N LEU A 85 0.39 3.68 3.43
CA LEU A 85 -0.73 4.09 2.60
C LEU A 85 -2.01 3.50 3.19
N ASP A 86 -3.04 4.33 3.28
CA ASP A 86 -4.39 3.84 3.48
C ASP A 86 -4.87 3.21 2.18
N LEU A 87 -4.91 1.87 2.16
CA LEU A 87 -5.36 1.11 1.00
C LEU A 87 -6.89 0.97 0.94
N ASP A 88 -7.58 1.43 1.98
CA ASP A 88 -9.03 1.42 2.10
C ASP A 88 -9.67 2.76 1.71
N GLU A 89 -8.87 3.81 1.52
CA GLU A 89 -9.37 5.10 1.09
C GLU A 89 -10.11 4.98 -0.26
N PRO A 90 -11.40 5.39 -0.31
CA PRO A 90 -12.17 5.32 -1.54
C PRO A 90 -11.54 6.22 -2.59
N LYS A 91 -11.07 5.60 -3.68
CA LYS A 91 -10.58 6.32 -4.87
C LYS A 91 -11.71 7.19 -5.42
N GLY A 92 -11.59 8.51 -5.30
CA GLY A 92 -12.29 9.45 -6.15
C GLY A 92 -12.91 10.67 -5.45
N PHE A 93 -12.84 11.80 -6.17
CA PHE A 93 -13.56 13.05 -5.91
C PHE A 93 -15.04 12.83 -5.54
N MET A 94 -15.67 11.79 -6.08
CA MET A 94 -17.07 11.42 -5.84
C MET A 94 -17.33 10.96 -4.39
N ALA A 95 -16.36 10.32 -3.73
CA ALA A 95 -16.47 9.95 -2.32
C ALA A 95 -16.36 11.18 -1.40
N LYS A 96 -15.49 12.14 -1.74
CA LYS A 96 -15.40 13.44 -1.05
C LYS A 96 -16.68 14.25 -1.19
N ILE A 97 -17.29 14.29 -2.38
CA ILE A 97 -18.58 14.95 -2.62
C ILE A 97 -19.70 14.25 -1.87
N LYS A 98 -19.78 12.91 -1.89
CA LYS A 98 -20.82 12.15 -1.17
C LYS A 98 -20.74 12.39 0.34
N ASN A 99 -19.53 12.43 0.91
CA ASN A 99 -19.32 12.72 2.32
C ASN A 99 -19.64 14.18 2.68
N ALA A 100 -19.37 15.14 1.80
CA ALA A 100 -19.75 16.53 1.99
C ALA A 100 -21.29 16.72 1.96
N PHE A 101 -21.98 16.08 1.00
CA PHE A 101 -23.44 16.09 0.92
C PHE A 101 -24.11 15.38 2.10
N ALA A 102 -23.56 14.25 2.56
CA ALA A 102 -24.06 13.55 3.74
C ALA A 102 -23.94 14.42 5.01
N LYS A 103 -22.83 15.14 5.19
CA LYS A 103 -22.64 16.09 6.30
C LYS A 103 -23.58 17.31 6.20
N LEU A 104 -23.90 17.77 4.99
CA LEU A 104 -24.84 18.87 4.79
C LEU A 104 -26.27 18.49 5.16
N LYS A 105 -26.70 17.27 4.81
CA LYS A 105 -28.04 16.74 5.12
C LYS A 105 -28.28 16.42 6.59
N ALA A 106 -27.23 16.14 7.35
CA ALA A 106 -27.30 15.89 8.79
C ALA A 106 -27.37 17.20 9.63
N LYS A 107 -27.19 18.36 8.98
CA LYS A 107 -27.20 19.69 9.62
C LYS A 107 -28.47 20.51 9.28
N VAL A 108 -29.43 19.90 8.59
CA VAL A 108 -30.78 20.41 8.29
C VAL A 108 -31.78 19.46 8.94
#